data_AF-A0A508U2I5-F1
#
_entry.id   AF-A0A508U2I5-F1
#
_cell.length_a   1.000
_cell.length_b   1.000
_cell.length_c   1.000
_cell.angle_alpha   90.00
_cell.angle_beta   90.00
_cell.angle_gamma   90.00
#
_symmetry.space_group_name_H-M   'P 1'
#
loop_
_entity.id
_entity.type
_entity.pdbx_description
1 polymer ?
#
loop_
_entity_poly.entity_id
_entity_poly.type
_entity_poly.pdbx_seq_one_letter_code
_entity_poly.pdbx_strand_id
1 'polypeptide(L)'
;MEVEEYLGRSRLCRRLRSGPHRQLIERYAARLIEERLVRHGTWRCLNVVGGLLSWMAGRRYELVDLDEQVVERYLRHRGGRQSIQPGDRAALKRWLLVLREEGVIAPLVLPPLTPHEQIFKEFDAYLRSERGLAPRSIVRHLPVIRRFLHEVCSGGVAALCKISQEDVIRYIERHAQDWSPGNRQGDVLVVACLSPLPPP
;
A
#
# COMPACT_ATOMS: atom_id res chain seq x y z
N MET A 1 -18.50 16.92 -17.04
CA MET A 1 -19.07 15.59 -16.77
C MET A 1 -18.46 15.08 -15.48
N GLU A 2 -19.22 15.10 -14.40
CA GLU A 2 -18.71 14.67 -13.10
C GLU A 2 -18.54 13.15 -13.05
N VAL A 3 -17.73 12.65 -12.10
CA VAL A 3 -17.52 11.21 -11.90
C VAL A 3 -18.87 10.52 -11.66
N GLU A 4 -19.77 11.15 -10.91
CA GLU A 4 -21.10 10.62 -10.59
C GLU A 4 -22.00 10.42 -11.84
N GLU A 5 -22.02 11.42 -12.74
CA GLU A 5 -22.75 11.34 -14.01
C GLU A 5 -22.21 10.21 -14.90
N TYR A 6 -20.88 10.03 -14.91
CA TYR A 6 -20.23 8.93 -15.64
C TYR A 6 -20.57 7.56 -15.05
N LEU A 7 -20.58 7.43 -13.73
CA LEU A 7 -20.97 6.20 -13.03
C LEU A 7 -22.41 5.81 -13.33
N GLY A 8 -23.33 6.78 -13.46
CA GLY A 8 -24.71 6.54 -13.87
C GLY A 8 -24.85 5.93 -15.28
N ARG A 9 -23.98 6.32 -16.22
CA ARG A 9 -24.04 5.87 -17.63
C ARG A 9 -23.34 4.52 -17.87
N SER A 10 -22.33 4.17 -17.06
CA SER A 10 -21.54 2.96 -17.23
C SER A 10 -22.36 1.68 -17.08
N ARG A 11 -22.32 0.80 -18.09
CA ARG A 11 -22.98 -0.52 -18.06
C ARG A 11 -22.47 -1.38 -16.90
N LEU A 12 -21.17 -1.29 -16.61
CA LEU A 12 -20.55 -2.01 -15.49
C LEU A 12 -21.13 -1.54 -14.15
N CYS A 13 -21.27 -0.21 -13.97
CA CYS A 13 -21.84 0.35 -12.74
C CYS A 13 -23.32 0.00 -12.59
N ARG A 14 -24.10 0.08 -13.67
CA ARG A 14 -25.51 -0.35 -13.67
C ARG A 14 -25.67 -1.84 -13.31
N ARG A 15 -24.79 -2.71 -13.83
CA ARG A 15 -24.79 -4.13 -13.50
C ARG A 15 -24.44 -4.38 -12.02
N LEU A 16 -23.44 -3.66 -11.49
CA LEU A 16 -23.04 -3.80 -10.09
C LEU A 16 -24.09 -3.23 -9.13
N ARG A 17 -24.77 -2.14 -9.51
CA ARG A 17 -25.88 -1.52 -8.76
C ARG A 17 -27.19 -2.29 -8.82
N SER A 18 -27.38 -3.18 -9.80
CA SER A 18 -28.59 -4.03 -9.88
C SER A 18 -28.42 -5.36 -9.14
N GLY A 19 -27.23 -5.65 -8.63
CA GLY A 19 -26.94 -6.87 -7.89
C GLY A 19 -27.16 -6.77 -6.38
N PRO A 20 -26.99 -7.88 -5.65
CA PRO A 20 -27.15 -7.96 -4.19
C PRO A 20 -26.17 -7.06 -3.42
N HIS A 21 -25.12 -6.55 -4.08
CA HIS A 21 -24.07 -5.73 -3.48
C HIS A 21 -24.25 -4.23 -3.74
N ARG A 22 -25.45 -3.80 -4.18
CA ARG A 22 -25.75 -2.41 -4.58
C ARG A 22 -25.26 -1.38 -3.57
N GLN A 23 -25.67 -1.52 -2.31
CA GLN A 23 -25.37 -0.53 -1.27
C GLN A 23 -23.86 -0.41 -1.01
N LEU A 24 -23.14 -1.55 -1.02
CA LEU A 24 -21.70 -1.60 -0.86
C LEU A 24 -20.97 -0.90 -2.02
N ILE A 25 -21.46 -1.12 -3.25
CA ILE A 25 -20.90 -0.50 -4.45
C ILE A 25 -21.17 1.02 -4.48
N GLU A 26 -22.33 1.46 -3.99
CA GLU A 26 -22.65 2.89 -3.85
C GLU A 26 -21.74 3.57 -2.82
N ARG A 27 -21.53 2.96 -1.64
CA ARG A 27 -20.58 3.48 -0.63
C ARG A 27 -19.14 3.50 -1.13
N TYR A 28 -18.73 2.45 -1.84
CA TYR A 28 -17.41 2.43 -2.46
C TYR A 28 -17.24 3.52 -3.52
N ALA A 29 -18.26 3.75 -4.36
CA ALA A 29 -18.24 4.83 -5.34
C ALA A 29 -18.15 6.22 -4.69
N ALA A 30 -18.89 6.45 -3.59
CA ALA A 30 -18.82 7.69 -2.82
C ALA A 30 -17.39 7.93 -2.29
N ARG A 31 -16.75 6.91 -1.73
CA ARG A 31 -15.35 6.98 -1.27
C ARG A 31 -14.37 7.33 -2.38
N LEU A 32 -14.54 6.77 -3.58
CA LEU A 32 -13.68 7.10 -4.72
C LEU A 32 -13.84 8.57 -5.15
N ILE A 33 -15.03 9.16 -4.96
CA ILE A 33 -15.30 10.57 -5.23
C ILE A 33 -14.66 11.45 -4.14
N GLU A 34 -14.78 11.08 -2.87
CA GLU A 34 -14.13 11.79 -1.74
C GLU A 34 -12.60 11.83 -1.88
N GLU A 35 -11.99 10.72 -2.33
CA GLU A 35 -10.56 10.64 -2.61
C GLU A 35 -10.13 11.41 -3.89
N ARG A 36 -11.06 12.11 -4.55
CA ARG A 36 -10.84 12.91 -5.77
C ARG A 36 -10.14 12.14 -6.89
N LEU A 37 -10.44 10.85 -7.03
CA LEU A 37 -9.87 10.04 -8.09
C LEU A 37 -10.37 10.52 -9.45
N VAL A 38 -9.44 10.63 -10.41
CA VAL A 38 -9.76 10.94 -11.80
C VAL A 38 -10.64 9.84 -12.42
N ARG A 39 -11.48 10.20 -13.39
CA ARG A 39 -12.49 9.29 -13.98
C ARG A 39 -11.94 7.92 -14.38
N HIS A 40 -10.79 7.88 -15.04
CA HIS A 40 -10.15 6.63 -15.45
C HIS A 40 -9.73 5.76 -14.25
N GLY A 41 -9.26 6.40 -13.17
CA GLY A 41 -8.94 5.74 -11.90
C GLY A 41 -10.19 5.12 -11.26
N THR A 42 -11.30 5.87 -11.19
CA THR A 42 -12.57 5.38 -10.66
C THR A 42 -13.10 4.21 -11.48
N TRP A 43 -13.08 4.32 -12.81
CA TRP A 43 -13.50 3.23 -13.70
C TRP A 43 -12.66 1.97 -13.49
N ARG A 44 -11.33 2.12 -13.40
CA ARG A 44 -10.43 1.00 -13.17
C ARG A 44 -10.68 0.35 -11.81
N CYS A 45 -10.87 1.13 -10.76
CA CYS A 45 -11.20 0.62 -9.42
C CYS A 45 -12.48 -0.24 -9.45
N LEU A 46 -13.54 0.29 -10.06
CA LEU A 46 -14.82 -0.43 -10.17
C LEU A 46 -14.73 -1.67 -11.06
N ASN A 47 -13.95 -1.62 -12.14
CA ASN A 47 -13.75 -2.77 -13.01
C ASN A 47 -13.01 -3.91 -12.28
N VAL A 48 -11.98 -3.56 -11.48
CA VAL A 48 -11.25 -4.53 -10.66
C VAL A 48 -12.16 -5.15 -9.60
N VAL A 49 -12.98 -4.35 -8.91
CA VAL A 49 -13.97 -4.86 -7.93
C VAL A 49 -15.03 -5.72 -8.61
N GLY A 50 -15.57 -5.29 -9.75
CA GLY A 50 -16.55 -6.08 -10.49
C GLY A 50 -15.98 -7.41 -10.98
N GLY A 51 -14.70 -7.42 -11.40
CA GLY A 51 -13.99 -8.63 -11.76
C GLY A 51 -13.79 -9.58 -10.58
N LEU A 52 -13.47 -9.05 -9.39
CA LEU A 52 -13.37 -9.82 -8.15
C LEU A 52 -14.71 -10.48 -7.80
N LEU A 53 -15.81 -9.73 -7.78
CA LEU A 53 -17.14 -10.26 -7.46
C LEU A 53 -17.58 -11.34 -8.45
N SER A 54 -17.28 -11.15 -9.74
CA SER A 54 -17.58 -12.15 -10.78
C SER A 54 -16.75 -13.43 -10.60
N TRP A 55 -15.48 -13.29 -10.23
CA TRP A 55 -14.58 -14.41 -9.95
C TRP A 55 -14.99 -15.18 -8.70
N MET A 56 -15.46 -14.48 -7.66
CA MET A 56 -16.00 -15.09 -6.44
C MET A 56 -17.28 -15.87 -6.71
N ALA A 57 -18.22 -15.28 -7.47
CA ALA A 57 -19.46 -15.95 -7.85
C ALA A 57 -19.21 -17.28 -8.60
N GLY A 58 -18.20 -17.31 -9.48
CA GLY A 58 -17.79 -18.52 -10.19
C GLY A 58 -17.11 -19.58 -9.31
N ARG A 59 -16.69 -19.23 -8.08
CA ARG A 59 -15.99 -20.12 -7.14
C ARG A 59 -16.76 -20.36 -5.84
N ARG A 60 -18.01 -19.89 -5.75
CA ARG A 60 -18.88 -19.98 -4.55
C ARG A 60 -18.25 -19.38 -3.29
N TYR A 61 -17.46 -18.31 -3.45
CA TYR A 61 -17.05 -17.51 -2.30
C TYR A 61 -18.16 -16.53 -1.93
N GLU A 62 -18.44 -16.41 -0.64
CA GLU A 62 -19.31 -15.37 -0.12
C GLU A 62 -18.50 -14.11 0.21
N LEU A 63 -19.19 -12.97 0.38
CA LEU A 63 -18.51 -11.74 0.79
C LEU A 63 -17.82 -11.88 2.15
N VAL A 64 -18.39 -12.69 3.05
CA VAL A 64 -17.84 -12.93 4.39
C VAL A 64 -16.49 -13.64 4.37
N ASP A 65 -16.20 -14.39 3.30
CA ASP A 65 -14.92 -15.09 3.10
C ASP A 65 -13.83 -14.15 2.57
N LEU A 66 -14.17 -12.89 2.29
CA LEU A 66 -13.25 -11.96 1.67
C LEU A 66 -12.22 -11.44 2.68
N ASP A 67 -10.96 -11.77 2.42
CA ASP A 67 -9.80 -11.24 3.13
C ASP A 67 -8.69 -10.83 2.13
N GLU A 68 -7.58 -10.35 2.67
CA GLU A 68 -6.38 -10.01 1.90
C GLU A 68 -5.82 -11.21 1.11
N GLN A 69 -5.99 -12.44 1.60
CA GLN A 69 -5.50 -13.64 0.92
C GLN A 69 -6.35 -14.00 -0.30
N VAL A 70 -7.67 -13.88 -0.20
CA VAL A 70 -8.61 -14.07 -1.31
C VAL A 70 -8.37 -13.00 -2.37
N VAL A 71 -8.13 -11.74 -1.96
CA VAL A 71 -7.72 -10.67 -2.86
C VAL A 71 -6.42 -10.99 -3.60
N GLU A 72 -5.39 -11.47 -2.90
CA GLU A 72 -4.13 -11.87 -3.55
C GLU A 72 -4.30 -13.09 -4.47
N ARG A 73 -5.15 -14.06 -4.12
CA ARG A 73 -5.52 -15.19 -5.00
C ARG A 73 -6.19 -14.69 -6.28
N TYR A 74 -7.13 -13.75 -6.16
CA TYR A 74 -7.77 -13.11 -7.31
C TYR A 74 -6.75 -12.36 -8.16
N LEU A 75 -5.85 -11.58 -7.55
CA LEU A 75 -4.83 -10.82 -8.27
C LEU A 75 -3.89 -11.75 -9.03
N ARG A 76 -3.46 -12.88 -8.46
CA ARG A 76 -2.66 -13.89 -9.18
C ARG A 76 -3.43 -14.49 -10.35
N HIS A 77 -4.70 -14.83 -10.16
CA HIS A 77 -5.56 -15.33 -11.23
C HIS A 77 -5.70 -14.30 -12.37
N ARG A 78 -5.89 -13.04 -12.02
CA ARG A 78 -6.01 -11.93 -12.96
C ARG A 78 -4.69 -11.65 -13.67
N GLY A 79 -3.56 -11.73 -12.97
CA GLY A 79 -2.22 -11.52 -13.51
C GLY A 79 -1.85 -12.47 -14.65
N GLY A 80 -2.40 -13.69 -14.65
CA GLY A 80 -2.24 -14.63 -15.76
C GLY A 80 -3.06 -14.29 -17.01
N ARG A 81 -3.98 -13.33 -16.94
CA ARG A 81 -4.90 -12.94 -18.05
C ARG A 81 -4.80 -11.46 -18.43
N GLN A 82 -4.39 -10.61 -17.49
CA GLN A 82 -4.35 -9.16 -17.62
C GLN A 82 -3.20 -8.57 -16.79
N SER A 83 -2.64 -7.45 -17.25
CA SER A 83 -1.62 -6.72 -16.48
C SER A 83 -2.20 -6.12 -15.20
N ILE A 84 -1.59 -6.47 -14.06
CA ILE A 84 -1.89 -5.91 -12.74
C ILE A 84 -1.17 -4.56 -12.64
N GLN A 85 -1.94 -3.49 -12.50
CA GLN A 85 -1.36 -2.18 -12.20
C GLN A 85 -1.23 -1.95 -10.70
N PRO A 86 -0.28 -1.11 -10.25
CA PRO A 86 -0.15 -0.76 -8.84
C PRO A 86 -1.45 -0.24 -8.22
N GLY A 87 -2.27 0.49 -9.00
CA GLY A 87 -3.57 1.00 -8.57
C GLY A 87 -4.63 -0.08 -8.31
N ASP A 88 -4.48 -1.29 -8.86
CA ASP A 88 -5.46 -2.38 -8.70
C ASP A 88 -5.44 -2.92 -7.27
N ARG A 89 -4.24 -3.03 -6.68
CA ARG A 89 -4.08 -3.40 -5.27
C ARG A 89 -4.69 -2.35 -4.34
N ALA A 90 -4.44 -1.07 -4.63
CA ALA A 90 -5.02 0.02 -3.85
C ALA A 90 -6.55 0.04 -3.95
N ALA A 91 -7.11 -0.21 -5.14
CA ALA A 91 -8.54 -0.32 -5.34
C ALA A 91 -9.17 -1.41 -4.47
N LEU A 92 -8.58 -2.61 -4.47
CA LEU A 92 -9.09 -3.75 -3.69
C LEU A 92 -8.92 -3.55 -2.18
N LYS A 93 -7.85 -2.90 -1.74
CA LYS A 93 -7.68 -2.52 -0.32
C LYS A 93 -8.77 -1.55 0.15
N ARG A 94 -9.10 -0.53 -0.65
CA ARG A 94 -10.21 0.38 -0.33
C ARG A 94 -11.55 -0.34 -0.28
N TRP A 95 -11.75 -1.33 -1.16
CA TRP A 95 -12.97 -2.14 -1.16
C TRP A 95 -13.10 -2.96 0.13
N LEU A 96 -12.03 -3.63 0.56
CA LEU A 96 -11.98 -4.33 1.85
C LEU A 96 -12.29 -3.40 3.02
N LEU A 97 -11.79 -2.16 2.98
CA LEU A 97 -12.06 -1.17 4.03
C LEU A 97 -13.54 -0.80 4.10
N VAL A 98 -14.18 -0.55 2.95
CA VAL A 98 -15.64 -0.32 2.91
C VAL A 98 -16.40 -1.53 3.46
N LEU A 99 -16.03 -2.75 3.09
CA LEU A 99 -16.69 -3.95 3.62
C LEU A 99 -16.56 -4.09 5.15
N ARG A 100 -15.43 -3.66 5.73
CA ARG A 100 -15.22 -3.65 7.18
C ARG A 100 -16.03 -2.58 7.89
N GLU A 101 -16.08 -1.38 7.31
CA GLU A 101 -16.90 -0.28 7.83
C GLU A 101 -18.39 -0.64 7.84
N GLU A 102 -18.84 -1.45 6.86
CA GLU A 102 -20.20 -2.01 6.82
C GLU A 102 -20.40 -3.26 7.67
N GLY A 103 -19.36 -3.76 8.34
CA GLY A 103 -19.42 -4.98 9.15
C GLY A 103 -19.69 -6.27 8.36
N VAL A 104 -19.49 -6.26 7.03
CA VAL A 104 -19.70 -7.43 6.16
C VAL A 104 -18.59 -8.46 6.31
N ILE A 105 -17.36 -7.99 6.54
CA ILE A 105 -16.20 -8.86 6.75
C ILE A 105 -15.59 -8.61 8.11
N ALA A 106 -14.90 -9.62 8.64
CA ALA A 106 -14.22 -9.52 9.91
C ALA A 106 -13.26 -8.30 9.93
N PRO A 107 -13.13 -7.62 11.07
CA PRO A 107 -12.12 -6.60 11.26
C PRO A 107 -10.76 -7.14 10.86
N LEU A 108 -9.92 -6.28 10.29
CA LEU A 108 -8.57 -6.67 9.95
C LEU A 108 -7.83 -7.04 11.24
N VAL A 109 -7.66 -8.34 11.48
CA VAL A 109 -6.68 -8.82 12.45
C VAL A 109 -5.33 -8.63 11.78
N LEU A 110 -4.80 -7.41 11.85
CA LEU A 110 -3.40 -7.20 11.56
C LEU A 110 -2.64 -8.10 12.55
N PRO A 111 -1.79 -9.03 12.09
CA PRO A 111 -0.86 -9.66 13.01
C PRO A 111 -0.14 -8.54 13.77
N PRO A 112 0.14 -8.72 15.08
CA PRO A 112 0.90 -7.75 15.83
C PRO A 112 2.13 -7.39 15.00
N LEU A 113 2.30 -6.08 14.77
CA LEU A 113 3.42 -5.55 14.00
C LEU A 113 4.66 -6.27 14.50
N THR A 114 5.39 -6.91 13.60
CA THR A 114 6.69 -7.46 13.99
C THR A 114 7.51 -6.31 14.59
N PRO A 115 8.43 -6.56 15.53
CA PRO A 115 9.29 -5.51 16.08
C PRO A 115 9.93 -4.64 14.98
N HIS A 116 10.22 -5.25 13.83
CA HIS A 116 10.68 -4.57 12.62
C HIS A 116 9.62 -3.65 11.98
N GLU A 117 8.38 -4.10 11.82
CA GLU A 117 7.30 -3.26 11.27
C GLU A 117 6.95 -2.08 12.20
N GLN A 118 7.08 -2.26 13.50
CA GLN A 118 6.89 -1.18 14.47
C GLN A 118 7.99 -0.13 14.37
N ILE A 119 9.25 -0.56 14.27
CA ILE A 119 10.40 0.29 13.91
C ILE A 119 10.11 1.06 12.62
N PHE A 120 9.65 0.37 11.57
CA PHE A 120 9.38 1.03 10.29
C PHE A 120 8.26 2.06 10.36
N LYS A 121 7.22 1.83 11.18
CA LYS A 121 6.11 2.76 11.34
C LYS A 121 6.54 4.02 12.08
N GLU A 122 7.32 3.88 13.15
CA GLU A 122 7.89 5.01 13.89
C GLU A 122 8.91 5.78 13.04
N PHE A 123 9.67 5.07 12.22
CA PHE A 123 10.64 5.65 11.31
C PHE A 123 10.01 6.40 10.13
N ASP A 124 8.94 5.87 9.53
CA ASP A 124 8.14 6.59 8.53
C ASP A 124 7.52 7.86 9.12
N ALA A 125 7.11 7.83 10.39
CA ALA A 125 6.65 9.01 11.10
C ALA A 125 7.78 10.03 11.32
N TYR A 126 8.96 9.60 11.78
CA TYR A 126 10.15 10.45 11.96
C TYR A 126 10.64 11.09 10.65
N LEU A 127 10.71 10.33 9.55
CA LEU A 127 11.10 10.88 8.24
C LEU A 127 10.11 11.93 7.72
N ARG A 128 8.82 11.80 8.06
CA ARG A 128 7.79 12.78 7.73
C ARG A 128 7.85 14.02 8.62
N SER A 129 8.02 13.84 9.93
CA SER A 129 7.95 14.93 10.91
C SER A 129 9.24 15.72 11.01
N GLU A 130 10.39 15.06 11.09
CA GLU A 130 11.68 15.70 11.39
C GLU A 130 12.53 15.97 10.16
N ARG A 131 12.32 15.23 9.08
CA ARG A 131 13.14 15.35 7.85
C ARG A 131 12.37 15.86 6.63
N GLY A 132 11.05 16.07 6.74
CA GLY A 132 10.23 16.70 5.69
C GLY A 132 10.21 15.95 4.35
N LEU A 133 10.51 14.65 4.34
CA LEU A 133 10.62 13.89 3.10
C LEU A 133 9.25 13.67 2.46
N ALA A 134 9.17 13.94 1.16
CA ALA A 134 7.96 13.67 0.39
C ALA A 134 7.63 12.16 0.40
N PRO A 135 6.36 11.75 0.57
CA PRO A 135 5.97 10.33 0.65
C PRO A 135 6.45 9.49 -0.53
N ARG A 136 6.51 10.09 -1.72
CA ARG A 136 6.96 9.44 -2.96
C ARG A 136 8.46 9.10 -2.93
N SER A 137 9.27 9.93 -2.27
CA SER A 137 10.69 9.68 -2.05
C SER A 137 10.88 8.58 -1.01
N ILE A 138 10.09 8.59 0.08
CA ILE A 138 10.12 7.53 1.09
C ILE A 138 9.84 6.15 0.47
N VAL A 139 8.82 6.05 -0.38
CA VAL A 139 8.50 4.79 -1.11
C VAL A 139 9.63 4.35 -2.04
N ARG A 140 10.34 5.29 -2.68
CA ARG A 140 11.45 4.96 -3.59
C ARG A 140 12.66 4.38 -2.86
N HIS A 141 12.98 4.90 -1.67
CA HIS A 141 14.17 4.52 -0.91
C HIS A 141 13.89 3.46 0.18
N LEU A 142 12.62 3.14 0.40
CA LEU A 142 12.14 2.13 1.35
C LEU A 142 12.87 0.77 1.26
N PRO A 143 13.20 0.22 0.08
CA PRO A 143 13.95 -1.04 -0.01
C PRO A 143 15.38 -0.92 0.58
N VAL A 144 16.06 0.20 0.34
CA VAL A 144 17.43 0.45 0.83
C VAL A 144 17.42 0.65 2.35
N ILE A 145 16.45 1.41 2.84
CA ILE A 145 16.21 1.61 4.28
C ILE A 145 15.93 0.26 4.98
N ARG A 146 15.11 -0.60 4.37
CA ARG A 146 14.80 -1.94 4.91
C ARG A 146 16.04 -2.81 5.03
N ARG A 147 16.90 -2.81 4.01
CA ARG A 147 18.17 -3.56 4.03
C ARG A 147 19.12 -3.02 5.11
N PHE A 148 19.24 -1.70 5.24
CA PHE A 148 20.02 -1.06 6.31
C PHE A 148 19.53 -1.46 7.71
N LEU A 149 18.24 -1.31 7.98
CA LEU A 149 17.67 -1.64 9.29
C LEU A 149 17.73 -3.14 9.61
N HIS A 150 17.68 -4.02 8.61
CA HIS A 150 17.87 -5.45 8.80
C HIS A 150 19.32 -5.79 9.20
N GLU A 151 20.30 -5.11 8.59
CA GLU A 151 21.72 -5.38 8.84
C GLU A 151 22.25 -4.70 10.11
N VAL A 152 21.75 -3.50 10.43
CA VAL A 152 22.26 -2.67 11.55
C VAL A 152 21.39 -2.78 12.81
N CYS A 153 20.09 -3.04 12.67
CA CYS A 153 19.14 -3.09 13.79
C CYS A 153 18.48 -4.47 13.96
N SER A 154 19.31 -5.51 14.10
CA SER A 154 18.86 -6.88 14.41
C SER A 154 18.17 -7.02 15.78
N GLY A 155 18.38 -6.07 16.70
CA GLY A 155 17.88 -6.09 18.07
C GLY A 155 16.55 -5.34 18.35
N GLY A 156 15.85 -4.85 17.32
CA GLY A 156 14.56 -4.17 17.51
C GLY A 156 14.65 -2.66 17.81
N VAL A 157 13.57 -2.05 18.34
CA VAL A 157 13.43 -0.59 18.55
C VAL A 157 14.56 0.01 19.41
N ALA A 158 15.04 -0.73 20.42
CA ALA A 158 16.14 -0.28 21.28
C ALA A 158 17.50 -0.17 20.54
N ALA A 159 17.64 -0.84 19.39
CA ALA A 159 18.82 -0.75 18.55
C ALA A 159 18.80 0.51 17.66
N LEU A 160 17.63 1.11 17.40
CA LEU A 160 17.54 2.37 16.65
C LEU A 160 18.24 3.52 17.36
N CYS A 161 18.05 3.63 18.68
CA CYS A 161 18.71 4.64 19.51
C CYS A 161 20.23 4.42 19.65
N LYS A 162 20.74 3.29 19.18
CA LYS A 162 22.16 2.92 19.22
C LYS A 162 22.84 2.96 17.84
N ILE A 163 22.12 3.36 16.79
CA ILE A 163 22.71 3.54 15.46
C ILE A 163 23.76 4.64 15.57
N SER A 164 25.02 4.28 15.40
CA SER A 164 26.12 5.23 15.37
C SER A 164 26.36 5.72 13.94
N GLN A 165 27.01 6.87 13.81
CA GLN A 165 27.44 7.41 12.51
C GLN A 165 28.40 6.44 11.79
N GLU A 166 29.19 5.67 12.54
CA GLU A 166 30.09 4.65 11.98
C GLU A 166 29.33 3.51 11.30
N ASP A 167 28.20 3.08 11.85
CA ASP A 167 27.38 2.02 11.27
C ASP A 167 26.75 2.45 9.94
N VAL A 168 26.36 3.72 9.86
CA VAL A 168 25.87 4.37 8.64
C VAL A 168 26.97 4.42 7.58
N ILE A 169 28.17 4.91 7.93
CA ILE A 169 29.31 5.01 6.99
C ILE A 169 29.71 3.61 6.50
N ARG A 170 29.86 2.64 7.41
CA ARG A 170 30.26 1.26 7.09
C ARG A 170 29.25 0.57 6.19
N TYR A 171 27.95 0.82 6.38
CA TYR A 171 26.92 0.28 5.49
C TYR A 171 26.97 0.91 4.09
N ILE A 172 27.13 2.25 4.01
CA ILE A 172 27.25 2.97 2.73
C ILE A 172 28.47 2.45 1.96
N GLU A 173 29.62 2.31 2.61
CA GLU A 173 30.85 1.80 1.98
C GLU A 173 30.67 0.39 1.41
N ARG A 174 30.01 -0.50 2.14
CA ARG A 174 29.73 -1.87 1.67
C ARG A 174 28.76 -1.94 0.50
N HIS A 175 27.79 -1.03 0.43
CA HIS A 175 26.67 -1.09 -0.53
C HIS A 175 26.73 -0.05 -1.65
N ALA A 176 27.72 0.84 -1.66
CA ALA A 176 27.86 1.88 -2.68
C ALA A 176 27.97 1.31 -4.11
N GLN A 177 28.54 0.10 -4.25
CA GLN A 177 28.68 -0.61 -5.53
C GLN A 177 27.39 -1.33 -5.95
N ASP A 178 26.53 -1.73 -5.02
CA ASP A 178 25.24 -2.39 -5.27
C ASP A 178 24.18 -1.41 -5.82
N TRP A 179 24.41 -0.10 -5.69
CA TRP A 179 23.44 0.92 -6.08
C TRP A 179 23.54 1.27 -7.56
N SER A 180 22.37 1.28 -8.22
CA SER A 180 22.26 1.67 -9.62
C SER A 180 22.72 3.12 -9.83
N PRO A 181 23.44 3.45 -10.93
CA PRO A 181 24.04 4.77 -11.14
C PRO A 181 23.04 5.93 -11.03
N GLY A 182 21.78 5.73 -11.43
CA GLY A 182 20.73 6.76 -11.38
C GLY A 182 20.11 7.02 -10.00
N ASN A 183 20.37 6.17 -9.00
CA ASN A 183 19.79 6.30 -7.65
C ASN A 183 20.84 6.46 -6.54
N ARG A 184 22.12 6.17 -6.82
CA ARG A 184 23.22 6.16 -5.85
C ARG A 184 23.27 7.40 -4.97
N GLN A 185 23.17 8.60 -5.54
CA GLN A 185 23.21 9.85 -4.77
C GLN A 185 22.03 10.00 -3.79
N GLY A 186 20.82 9.57 -4.21
CA GLY A 186 19.63 9.64 -3.38
C GLY A 186 19.63 8.59 -2.27
N ASP A 187 20.12 7.39 -2.57
CA ASP A 187 20.26 6.31 -1.59
C ASP A 187 21.34 6.64 -0.54
N VAL A 188 22.48 7.25 -0.93
CA VAL A 188 23.50 7.77 0.01
C VAL A 188 22.87 8.81 0.93
N LEU A 189 22.18 9.80 0.36
CA LEU A 189 21.63 10.92 1.11
C LEU A 189 20.59 10.46 2.13
N VAL A 190 19.73 9.52 1.72
CA VAL A 190 18.69 8.97 2.59
C VAL A 190 19.28 8.17 3.73
N VAL A 191 20.30 7.34 3.48
CA VAL A 191 20.98 6.56 4.52
C VAL A 191 21.80 7.48 5.45
N ALA A 192 22.45 8.53 4.91
CA ALA A 192 23.17 9.52 5.69
C ALA A 192 22.25 10.34 6.62
N CYS A 193 21.02 10.64 6.17
CA CYS A 193 19.98 11.28 6.99
C CYS A 193 19.49 10.41 8.16
N LEU A 194 19.85 9.12 8.19
CA LEU A 194 19.53 8.19 9.28
C LEU A 194 20.52 8.29 10.43
N SER A 195 21.62 9.03 10.27
CA SER A 195 22.49 9.38 11.38
C SER A 195 21.68 10.23 12.36
N PRO A 196 21.63 9.89 13.66
CA PRO A 196 21.17 10.84 14.67
C PRO A 196 22.03 12.11 14.54
N LEU A 197 21.39 13.27 14.49
CA LEU A 197 22.11 14.54 14.64
C LEU A 197 22.92 14.44 15.94
N PRO A 198 24.21 14.84 15.95
CA PRO A 198 24.98 14.85 17.19
C PRO A 198 24.24 15.70 18.23
N PRO A 199 24.18 15.26 19.50
CA PRO A 199 23.71 16.15 20.56
C PRO A 199 24.61 17.40 20.59
N PRO A 200 24.03 18.57 20.95
CA PRO A 200 24.73 19.85 20.94
C PRO A 200 25.95 19.88 21.86
#